data_AF-A0A0L6UPG7-F1
#
_entry.id   AF-A0A0L6UPG7-F1
#
_cell.length_a   1.000
_cell.length_b   1.000
_cell.length_c   1.000
_cell.angle_alpha   90.00
_cell.angle_beta   90.00
_cell.angle_gamma   90.00
#
_symmetry.space_group_name_H-M   'P 1'
#
loop_
_entity.id
_entity.type
_entity.pdbx_description
1 polymer ?
#
loop_
_entity_poly.entity_id
_entity_poly.type
_entity_poly.pdbx_seq_one_letter_code
_entity_poly.pdbx_strand_id
1 'polypeptide(L)'
;MAPPPKLHPFNSNFITGEVGVNPLEYLSVIMSLNYMSVGTRPDITHGVNCLARFSSRPFEIHWKALKHLIGYLAGTKDRVLLIKQQKDTAF
;
A
#
# COMPACT_ATOMS: atom_id res chain seq x y z
N MET A 1 11.70 -12.48 -38.60
CA MET A 1 12.12 -12.45 -37.18
C MET A 1 12.69 -11.06 -36.91
N ALA A 2 11.87 -10.12 -36.45
CA ALA A 2 12.33 -8.74 -36.16
C ALA A 2 13.05 -8.71 -34.80
N PRO A 3 14.11 -7.90 -34.64
CA PRO A 3 14.80 -7.77 -33.35
C PRO A 3 13.85 -7.21 -32.28
N PRO A 4 13.94 -7.67 -31.02
CA PRO A 4 13.06 -7.17 -29.96
C PRO A 4 13.26 -5.66 -29.80
N PRO A 5 12.16 -4.88 -29.66
CA PRO A 5 12.25 -3.45 -29.47
C PRO A 5 13.08 -3.16 -28.21
N LYS A 6 14.12 -2.34 -28.36
CA LYS A 6 14.97 -1.93 -27.23
C LYS A 6 14.08 -1.23 -26.21
N LEU A 7 13.95 -1.85 -25.03
CA LEU A 7 13.33 -1.24 -23.85
C LEU A 7 14.09 0.06 -23.57
N HIS A 8 13.43 1.19 -23.81
CA HIS A 8 13.91 2.48 -23.35
C HIS A 8 13.96 2.42 -21.82
N PRO A 9 15.03 2.93 -21.17
CA PRO A 9 15.06 3.00 -19.71
C PRO A 9 13.82 3.77 -19.27
N PHE A 10 13.01 3.15 -18.40
CA PHE A 10 11.85 3.79 -17.79
C PHE A 10 12.35 5.03 -17.05
N ASN A 11 12.21 6.17 -17.72
CA ASN A 11 12.64 7.47 -17.28
C ASN A 11 11.76 7.86 -16.08
N SER A 12 12.35 7.77 -14.88
CA SER A 12 11.77 8.17 -13.59
C SER A 12 11.57 9.69 -13.44
N ASN A 13 11.99 10.49 -14.41
CA ASN A 13 12.15 11.93 -14.29
C ASN A 13 11.00 12.70 -14.99
N PHE A 14 10.09 12.03 -15.70
CA PHE A 14 8.92 12.65 -16.35
C PHE A 14 7.73 12.90 -15.41
N ILE A 15 7.81 12.48 -14.14
CA ILE A 15 6.73 12.64 -13.16
C ILE A 15 7.02 13.76 -12.15
N THR A 16 7.80 14.77 -12.53
CA THR A 16 8.06 15.91 -11.66
C THR A 16 7.74 17.20 -12.41
N GLY A 17 6.48 17.63 -12.29
CA GLY A 17 6.02 18.89 -12.87
C GLY A 17 4.81 19.50 -12.17
N GLU A 18 4.36 18.97 -11.03
CA GLU A 18 3.20 19.49 -10.31
C GLU A 18 3.52 19.41 -8.81
N VAL A 19 3.27 20.48 -8.06
CA VAL A 19 3.39 20.52 -6.60
C VAL A 19 2.34 19.56 -6.01
N GLY A 20 2.70 18.29 -5.91
CA GLY A 20 1.81 17.19 -5.55
C GLY A 20 2.65 15.94 -5.29
N VAL A 21 2.30 15.22 -4.22
CA VAL A 21 2.97 14.03 -3.66
C VAL A 21 3.77 13.21 -4.68
N ASN A 22 5.07 13.01 -4.42
CA ASN A 22 5.95 12.20 -5.26
C ASN A 22 5.40 10.75 -5.39
N PRO A 23 5.09 10.25 -6.59
CA PRO A 23 4.50 8.92 -6.76
C PRO A 23 5.44 7.79 -6.37
N LEU A 24 6.76 7.99 -6.51
CA LEU A 24 7.77 7.05 -6.03
C LEU A 24 7.72 6.89 -4.50
N GLU A 25 7.65 8.00 -3.77
CA GLU A 25 7.51 7.99 -2.31
C GLU A 25 6.19 7.34 -1.89
N TYR A 26 5.09 7.69 -2.57
CA TYR A 26 3.78 7.08 -2.34
C TYR A 26 3.83 5.56 -2.49
N LEU A 27 4.40 5.08 -3.59
CA LEU A 27 4.55 3.65 -3.87
C LEU A 27 5.43 2.94 -2.83
N SER A 28 6.56 3.53 -2.46
CA SER A 28 7.47 2.97 -1.46
C SER A 28 6.77 2.71 -0.12
N VAL A 29 5.95 3.67 0.32
CA VAL A 29 5.16 3.55 1.56
C VAL A 29 4.07 2.48 1.41
N ILE A 30 3.35 2.44 0.29
CA ILE A 30 2.33 1.41 0.01
C ILE A 30 2.94 0.00 0.08
N MET A 31 4.10 -0.20 -0.55
CA MET A 31 4.78 -1.50 -0.57
C MET A 31 5.23 -1.92 0.84
N SER A 32 5.74 -0.98 1.63
CA SER A 32 6.11 -1.22 3.03
C SER A 32 4.90 -1.64 3.87
N LEU A 33 3.75 -0.97 3.69
CA LEU A 33 2.51 -1.31 4.37
C LEU A 33 1.95 -2.67 3.93
N ASN A 34 2.06 -2.99 2.64
CA ASN A 34 1.65 -4.29 2.11
C ASN A 34 2.44 -5.43 2.75
N TYR A 35 3.76 -5.26 2.92
CA TYR A 35 4.60 -6.23 3.61
C TYR A 35 4.15 -6.48 5.05
N MET A 36 3.87 -5.40 5.81
CA MET A 36 3.33 -5.52 7.18
C MET A 36 1.97 -6.22 7.21
N SER A 37 1.12 -5.91 6.23
CA SER A 37 -0.22 -6.43 6.12
C SER A 37 -0.26 -7.95 5.95
N VAL A 38 0.64 -8.48 5.12
CA VAL A 38 0.74 -9.92 4.86
C VAL A 38 1.29 -10.67 6.07
N GLY A 39 2.26 -10.11 6.79
CA GLY A 39 2.96 -10.82 7.85
C GLY A 39 2.31 -10.74 9.24
N THR A 40 1.77 -9.58 9.60
CA THR A 40 1.41 -9.29 11.01
C THR A 40 -0.01 -8.76 11.19
N ARG A 41 -0.57 -8.15 10.14
CA ARG A 41 -1.77 -7.31 10.25
C ARG A 41 -2.69 -7.40 9.04
N PRO A 42 -3.45 -8.50 8.92
CA PRO A 42 -4.41 -8.65 7.82
C PRO A 42 -5.54 -7.60 7.86
N ASP A 43 -5.76 -6.92 8.99
CA ASP A 43 -6.76 -5.87 9.21
C ASP A 43 -6.58 -4.66 8.28
N ILE A 44 -5.35 -4.33 7.89
CA ILE A 44 -5.06 -3.18 7.00
C ILE A 44 -5.02 -3.55 5.51
N THR A 45 -5.07 -4.85 5.16
CA THR A 45 -4.86 -5.36 3.78
C THR A 45 -5.78 -4.68 2.77
N HIS A 46 -7.05 -4.54 3.14
CA HIS A 46 -8.04 -3.92 2.28
C HIS A 46 -7.73 -2.45 2.01
N GLY A 47 -7.30 -1.71 3.03
CA GLY A 47 -6.92 -0.30 2.92
C GLY A 47 -5.69 -0.10 2.03
N VAL A 48 -4.66 -0.91 2.22
CA VAL A 48 -3.43 -0.86 1.40
C VAL A 48 -3.74 -1.17 -0.06
N ASN A 49 -4.51 -2.21 -0.34
CA ASN A 49 -4.86 -2.59 -1.71
C ASN A 49 -5.69 -1.49 -2.42
N CYS A 50 -6.61 -0.86 -1.69
CA CYS A 50 -7.37 0.28 -2.23
C CYS A 50 -6.44 1.44 -2.63
N LEU A 51 -5.47 1.77 -1.77
CA LEU A 51 -4.54 2.88 -2.00
C LEU A 51 -3.52 2.57 -3.11
N ALA A 52 -3.10 1.31 -3.27
CA ALA A 52 -2.17 0.89 -4.31
C ALA A 52 -2.68 1.19 -5.74
N ARG A 53 -4.01 1.20 -5.94
CA ARG A 53 -4.65 1.53 -7.23
C ARG A 53 -4.44 2.98 -7.65
N PHE A 54 -4.15 3.89 -6.72
CA PHE A 54 -3.93 5.32 -6.99
C PHE A 54 -2.45 5.69 -7.14
N SER A 55 -1.56 4.70 -7.18
CA SER A 55 -0.11 4.91 -7.29
C SER A 55 0.35 5.60 -8.57
N SER A 56 -0.38 5.45 -9.67
CA SER A 56 -0.04 6.10 -10.95
C SER A 56 -0.28 7.61 -10.93
N ARG A 57 -1.17 8.10 -10.08
CA ARG A 57 -1.47 9.53 -9.93
C ARG A 57 -1.99 9.83 -8.52
N PRO A 58 -1.09 9.93 -7.52
CA PRO A 58 -1.51 10.19 -6.14
C PRO A 58 -2.00 11.63 -6.00
N PHE A 59 -3.19 11.76 -5.40
CA PHE A 59 -3.76 13.04 -4.97
C PHE A 59 -3.62 13.21 -3.46
N GLU A 60 -3.72 14.44 -2.97
CA GLU A 60 -3.61 14.76 -1.54
C GLU A 60 -4.60 13.96 -0.66
N ILE A 61 -5.78 13.65 -1.19
CA ILE A 61 -6.80 12.83 -0.52
C ILE A 61 -6.25 11.43 -0.23
N HIS A 62 -5.56 10.82 -1.19
CA HIS A 62 -4.96 9.50 -1.05
C HIS A 62 -3.77 9.52 -0.09
N TRP A 63 -2.99 10.60 -0.08
CA TRP A 63 -1.91 10.78 0.89
C TRP A 63 -2.42 10.97 2.32
N LYS A 64 -3.52 11.71 2.50
CA LYS A 64 -4.17 11.86 3.81
C LYS A 64 -4.69 10.52 4.32
N ALA A 65 -5.30 9.70 3.46
CA ALA A 65 -5.74 8.35 3.80
C ALA A 65 -4.55 7.44 4.18
N LEU A 66 -3.44 7.53 3.45
CA LEU A 66 -2.21 6.79 3.77
C LEU A 66 -1.64 7.18 5.14
N LYS A 67 -1.56 8.48 5.44
CA LYS A 67 -1.15 8.99 6.76
C LYS A 67 -2.09 8.51 7.87
N HIS A 68 -3.39 8.44 7.60
CA HIS A 68 -4.36 7.91 8.55
C HIS A 68 -4.11 6.41 8.83
N LEU A 69 -3.84 5.61 7.79
CA LEU A 69 -3.51 4.19 7.93
C LEU A 69 -2.24 3.98 8.78
N ILE A 70 -1.20 4.80 8.54
CA ILE A 70 0.03 4.78 9.34
C ILE A 70 -0.24 5.19 10.79
N GLY A 71 -1.07 6.22 11.01
CA GLY A 71 -1.49 6.64 12.35
C GLY A 71 -2.28 5.54 13.08
N TYR A 72 -3.15 4.83 12.36
CA TYR A 72 -3.87 3.67 12.89
C TYR A 72 -2.90 2.56 13.32
N LEU A 73 -1.91 2.24 12.49
CA LEU A 73 -0.86 1.28 12.84
C LEU A 73 -0.08 1.71 14.08
N ALA A 74 0.27 3.00 14.17
CA ALA A 74 0.98 3.54 15.32
C ALA A 74 0.16 3.45 16.63
N GLY A 75 -1.13 3.76 16.57
CA GLY A 75 -2.03 3.72 17.72
C GLY A 75 -2.54 2.34 18.11
N THR A 76 -2.33 1.33 17.26
CA THR A 76 -2.79 -0.04 17.52
C THR A 76 -1.67 -1.01 17.78
N LYS A 77 -0.40 -0.58 17.89
CA LYS A 77 0.77 -1.43 18.14
C LYS A 77 0.58 -2.43 19.28
N ASP A 78 -0.15 -2.04 20.33
CA ASP A 78 -0.39 -2.85 21.54
C ASP A 78 -1.57 -3.84 21.41
N ARG A 79 -2.28 -3.84 20.27
CA ARG A 79 -3.43 -4.73 20.03
C ARG A 79 -2.99 -5.97 19.26
N VAL A 80 -3.41 -7.14 19.74
CA VAL A 80 -3.14 -8.46 19.13
C VAL A 80 -4.45 -9.04 18.61
N LEU A 81 -4.41 -9.67 17.43
CA LEU A 81 -5.53 -10.40 16.88
C LEU A 81 -5.66 -11.75 17.61
N LEU A 82 -6.69 -11.86 18.47
CA LEU A 82 -7.03 -13.12 19.15
C LEU A 82 -8.00 -13.91 18.26
N ILE A 83 -7.48 -14.87 17.51
CA ILE A 83 -8.31 -15.82 16.76
C ILE A 83 -8.79 -16.90 17.72
N LYS A 84 -9.99 -16.73 18.29
CA LYS A 84 -10.67 -17.82 18.99
C LYS A 84 -11.25 -18.76 17.94
N GLN A 85 -10.79 -20.01 17.93
CA GLN A 85 -11.47 -21.06 17.19
C GLN A 85 -12.85 -21.28 17.81
N GLN A 86 -13.89 -20.95 17.07
CA GLN A 86 -15.23 -21.42 17.39
C GLN A 86 -15.26 -22.90 17.04
N LYS A 87 -15.25 -23.76 18.07
CA LYS A 87 -15.63 -25.16 17.89
C LYS A 87 -17.12 -25.18 17.62
N ASP A 88 -17.50 -25.15 16.35
CA ASP A 88 -18.84 -25.58 15.96
C ASP A 88 -18.92 -27.08 16.21
N THR A 89 -19.26 -27.41 17.46
CA THR A 89 -19.49 -28.78 17.89
C THR A 89 -20.98 -29.02 17.69
N ALA A 90 -21.37 -29.22 16.43
CA ALA A 90 -22.68 -29.72 16.06
C ALA A 90 -22.49 -31.09 15.40
N PHE A 91 -22.76 -32.10 16.23
CA PHE A 91 -23.08 -33.52 16.01
C PHE A 91 -22.87 -34.12 14.62
#